data_AF-A0A1Y5RX43-F1
#
_entry.id   AF-A0A1Y5RX43-F1
#
_cell.length_a   1.000
_cell.length_b   1.000
_cell.length_c   1.000
_cell.angle_alpha   90.00
_cell.angle_beta   90.00
_cell.angle_gamma   90.00
#
_symmetry.space_group_name_H-M   'P 1'
#
loop_
_entity.id
_entity.type
_entity.pdbx_description
1 polymer ?
#
loop_
_entity_poly.entity_id
_entity_poly.type
_entity_poly.pdbx_seq_one_letter_code
_entity_poly.pdbx_strand_id
1 'polypeptide(L)'
;MQVRRINGMFSIANQVEAQNIESLVHAGYKTLICNRPDGETGDFDAFAKIAEMAKRYGIKAVYLPIEAVGASPEDQNAFDELILDCPKPIVAYCRSGTRPATLWTMFDVKHNGSHRKGLERRVDAMQRGALSVQHNASMAYAASFNPPKSTATRYSSNGLHRKSA
;
A
#
# COMPACT_ATOMS: atom_id res chain seq x y z
N MET A 1 14.39 -13.92 14.74
CA MET A 1 13.23 -13.12 14.28
C MET A 1 13.51 -12.44 12.92
N GLN A 2 12.58 -12.53 11.98
CA GLN A 2 12.53 -11.82 10.70
C GLN A 2 11.17 -11.11 10.59
N VAL A 3 11.19 -9.79 10.51
CA VAL A 3 9.99 -8.94 10.39
C VAL A 3 9.80 -8.54 8.94
N ARG A 4 8.57 -8.68 8.42
CA ARG A 4 8.15 -8.17 7.11
C ARG A 4 7.07 -7.13 7.30
N ARG A 5 7.31 -5.93 6.79
CA ARG A 5 6.35 -4.83 6.83
C ARG A 5 5.28 -5.03 5.77
N ILE A 6 4.01 -4.99 6.16
CA ILE A 6 2.89 -5.01 5.22
C ILE A 6 2.57 -3.58 4.78
N ASN A 7 2.44 -2.66 5.74
CA ASN A 7 2.22 -1.25 5.46
C ASN A 7 2.76 -0.34 6.58
N GLY A 8 2.33 0.93 6.58
CA GLY A 8 2.71 1.93 7.58
C GLY A 8 2.46 1.50 9.03
N MET A 9 1.36 0.79 9.27
CA MET A 9 0.78 0.52 10.59
C MET A 9 0.92 -0.94 11.07
N PHE A 10 1.15 -1.89 10.17
CA PHE A 10 1.13 -3.32 10.47
C PHE A 10 2.30 -4.07 9.81
N SER A 11 2.89 -4.96 10.59
CA SER A 11 3.96 -5.88 10.19
C SER A 11 3.67 -7.28 10.68
N ILE A 12 4.24 -8.27 9.99
CA ILE A 12 4.22 -9.67 10.42
C ILE A 12 5.64 -10.13 10.73
N ALA A 13 5.77 -11.13 11.59
CA ALA A 13 7.05 -11.78 11.86
C ALA A 13 6.92 -13.30 11.96
N ASN A 14 8.03 -14.01 11.75
CA ASN A 14 8.18 -15.37 12.26
C ASN A 14 8.38 -15.33 13.79
N GLN A 15 8.76 -16.47 14.39
CA GLN A 15 8.89 -16.58 15.85
C GLN A 15 9.63 -15.39 16.47
N VAL A 16 8.97 -14.80 17.48
CA VAL A 16 9.51 -13.77 18.37
C VAL A 16 9.82 -14.42 19.70
N GLU A 17 11.00 -14.13 20.23
CA GLU A 17 11.46 -14.57 21.54
C GLU A 17 11.62 -13.37 22.48
N ALA A 18 11.72 -13.65 23.77
CA ALA A 18 11.81 -12.65 24.82
C ALA A 18 12.96 -11.63 24.60
N GLN A 19 14.07 -12.08 24.02
CA GLN A 19 15.26 -11.28 23.70
C GLN A 19 15.06 -10.35 22.49
N ASN A 20 14.02 -10.57 21.68
CA ASN A 20 13.75 -9.72 20.51
C ASN A 20 12.95 -8.46 20.86
N ILE A 21 12.38 -8.39 22.07
CA ILE A 21 11.44 -7.35 22.48
C ILE A 21 12.09 -5.97 22.47
N GLU A 22 13.30 -5.84 22.97
CA GLU A 22 14.06 -4.59 22.94
C GLU A 22 14.22 -4.05 21.51
N SER A 23 14.62 -4.92 20.59
CA SER A 23 14.78 -4.57 19.17
C SER A 23 13.46 -4.15 18.52
N LEU A 24 12.33 -4.74 18.91
CA LEU A 24 11.01 -4.33 18.43
C LEU A 24 10.63 -2.94 18.94
N VAL A 25 10.92 -2.62 20.20
CA VAL A 25 10.69 -1.29 20.77
C VAL A 25 11.59 -0.23 20.13
N HIS A 26 12.88 -0.53 19.94
CA HIS A 26 13.81 0.35 19.21
C HIS A 26 13.39 0.58 17.75
N ALA A 27 12.77 -0.39 17.11
CA ALA A 27 12.17 -0.24 15.77
C ALA A 27 10.86 0.57 15.78
N GLY A 28 10.34 0.96 16.95
CA GLY A 28 9.18 1.83 17.12
C GLY A 28 7.84 1.09 17.20
N TYR A 29 7.81 -0.24 17.30
CA TYR A 29 6.56 -0.98 17.47
C TYR A 29 5.96 -0.72 18.85
N LYS A 30 4.65 -0.51 18.88
CA LYS A 30 3.91 -0.20 20.12
C LYS A 30 3.04 -1.35 20.61
N THR A 31 2.74 -2.30 19.73
CA THR A 31 1.97 -3.50 20.07
C THR A 31 2.60 -4.73 19.41
N LEU A 32 2.70 -5.81 20.19
CA LEU A 32 3.05 -7.17 19.77
C LEU A 32 1.84 -8.09 19.94
N ILE A 33 1.46 -8.82 18.89
CA ILE A 33 0.37 -9.81 18.94
C ILE A 33 0.94 -11.21 18.67
N CYS A 34 0.68 -12.16 19.57
CA CYS A 34 1.02 -13.57 19.36
C CYS A 34 -0.19 -14.32 18.78
N ASN A 35 -0.03 -14.88 17.59
CA ASN A 35 -0.99 -15.76 16.92
C ASN A 35 -0.52 -17.22 16.90
N ARG A 36 0.32 -17.61 17.86
CA ARG A 36 0.79 -18.98 18.04
C ARG A 36 0.27 -19.50 19.39
N PRO A 37 -0.44 -20.64 19.43
CA PRO A 37 -0.78 -21.28 20.70
C PRO A 37 0.49 -21.82 21.36
N ASP A 38 0.62 -21.57 22.67
CA ASP A 38 1.69 -22.13 23.49
C ASP A 38 1.68 -23.67 23.42
N GLY A 39 2.85 -24.27 23.30
CA GLY A 39 3.03 -25.72 23.26
C GLY A 39 3.00 -26.32 21.86
N GLU A 40 2.87 -25.50 20.81
CA GLU A 40 3.11 -25.94 19.43
C GLU A 40 4.59 -26.36 19.26
N THR A 41 4.86 -27.45 18.54
CA THR A 41 6.23 -28.01 18.37
C THR A 41 7.29 -26.94 18.05
N GLY A 42 8.39 -26.96 18.81
CA GLY A 42 9.46 -25.96 18.70
C GLY A 42 9.12 -24.64 19.39
N ASP A 43 8.21 -24.65 20.36
CA ASP A 43 8.08 -23.54 21.31
C ASP A 43 9.16 -23.67 22.37
N PHE A 44 10.04 -22.69 22.40
CA PHE A 44 11.09 -22.59 23.41
C PHE A 44 10.64 -21.76 24.61
N ASP A 45 9.68 -20.85 24.43
CA ASP A 45 9.17 -19.95 25.46
C ASP A 45 7.65 -19.78 25.34
N ALA A 46 6.94 -19.96 26.45
CA ALA A 46 5.53 -19.60 26.55
C ALA A 46 5.34 -18.09 26.37
N PHE A 47 4.20 -17.67 25.83
CA PHE A 47 3.86 -16.26 25.65
C PHE A 47 4.00 -15.46 26.95
N ALA A 48 3.76 -16.07 28.11
CA ALA A 48 3.93 -15.43 29.42
C ALA A 48 5.32 -14.78 29.61
N LYS A 49 6.40 -15.44 29.15
CA LYS A 49 7.76 -14.90 29.25
C LYS A 49 8.00 -13.73 28.30
N ILE A 50 7.39 -13.80 27.12
CA ILE A 50 7.42 -12.70 26.13
C ILE A 50 6.65 -11.50 26.67
N ALA A 51 5.48 -11.72 27.28
CA ALA A 51 4.65 -10.67 27.89
C ALA A 51 5.35 -10.00 29.07
N GLU A 52 6.08 -10.75 29.89
CA GLU A 52 6.89 -10.18 30.97
C GLU A 52 7.96 -9.22 30.43
N MET A 53 8.71 -9.65 29.41
CA MET A 53 9.69 -8.77 28.76
C MET A 53 9.04 -7.57 28.08
N ALA A 54 7.92 -7.76 27.40
CA ALA A 54 7.14 -6.68 26.79
C ALA A 54 6.75 -5.60 27.81
N LYS A 55 6.29 -6.02 29.00
CA LYS A 55 5.98 -5.12 30.11
C LYS A 55 7.20 -4.32 30.57
N ARG A 56 8.38 -4.94 30.65
CA ARG A 56 9.63 -4.26 31.06
C ARG A 56 10.05 -3.16 30.08
N TYR A 57 9.85 -3.36 28.78
CA TYR A 57 10.18 -2.37 27.74
C TYR A 57 9.01 -1.46 27.33
N GLY A 58 7.84 -1.62 27.95
CA GLY A 58 6.69 -0.73 27.71
C GLY A 58 5.96 -0.94 26.38
N ILE A 59 6.09 -2.12 25.75
CA ILE A 59 5.32 -2.50 24.57
C ILE A 59 4.07 -3.29 24.98
N LYS A 60 2.92 -2.98 24.38
CA LYS A 60 1.69 -3.75 24.64
C LYS A 60 1.85 -5.15 24.02
N ALA A 61 1.74 -6.21 24.81
CA ALA A 61 1.70 -7.58 24.31
C ALA A 61 0.29 -8.15 24.44
N VAL A 62 -0.20 -8.78 23.38
CA VAL A 62 -1.53 -9.41 23.34
C VAL A 62 -1.40 -10.85 22.87
N TYR A 63 -2.06 -11.77 23.58
CA TYR A 63 -2.17 -13.17 23.20
C TYR A 63 -3.50 -13.38 22.47
N LEU A 64 -3.44 -13.77 21.19
CA LEU A 64 -4.60 -14.18 20.40
C LEU A 64 -4.21 -15.45 19.63
N PRO A 65 -4.13 -16.61 20.32
CA PRO A 65 -3.65 -17.84 19.71
C PRO A 65 -4.60 -18.30 18.61
N ILE A 66 -4.04 -18.71 17.47
CA ILE A 66 -4.80 -19.22 16.34
C ILE A 66 -4.36 -20.65 16.07
N GLU A 67 -5.33 -21.56 16.04
CA GLU A 67 -5.09 -22.97 15.80
C GLU A 67 -4.41 -23.23 14.44
N ALA A 68 -3.66 -24.33 14.36
CA ALA A 68 -2.97 -24.69 13.12
C ALA A 68 -3.92 -24.98 11.96
N VAL A 69 -5.16 -25.40 12.27
CA VAL A 69 -6.21 -25.69 11.28
C VAL A 69 -6.78 -24.45 10.60
N GLY A 70 -6.52 -23.25 11.13
CA GLY A 70 -6.99 -21.97 10.58
C GLY A 70 -7.67 -21.09 11.62
N ALA A 71 -8.01 -19.86 11.21
CA ALA A 71 -8.72 -18.90 12.03
C ALA A 71 -10.24 -19.10 11.91
N SER A 72 -10.93 -19.09 13.05
CA SER A 72 -12.39 -19.05 13.13
C SER A 72 -12.94 -17.64 12.85
N PRO A 73 -14.25 -17.48 12.60
CA PRO A 73 -14.88 -16.15 12.54
C PRO A 73 -14.69 -15.34 13.84
N GLU A 74 -14.72 -16.01 14.99
CA GLU A 74 -14.50 -15.40 16.30
C GLU A 74 -13.07 -14.87 16.42
N ASP A 75 -12.08 -15.65 16.00
CA ASP A 75 -10.68 -15.23 15.95
C ASP A 75 -10.48 -14.02 15.06
N GLN A 76 -11.13 -13.99 13.90
CA GLN A 76 -11.04 -12.87 12.98
C GLN A 76 -11.66 -11.60 13.59
N ASN A 77 -12.82 -11.71 14.27
CA ASN A 77 -13.44 -10.56 14.92
C ASN A 77 -12.56 -10.02 16.06
N ALA A 78 -11.98 -10.91 16.88
CA ALA A 78 -11.03 -10.51 17.91
C ALA A 78 -9.79 -9.84 17.32
N PHE A 79 -9.26 -10.36 16.22
CA PHE A 79 -8.13 -9.74 15.52
C PHE A 79 -8.51 -8.35 14.98
N ASP A 80 -9.69 -8.19 14.37
CA ASP A 80 -10.16 -6.90 13.84
C ASP A 80 -10.20 -5.83 14.95
N GLU A 81 -10.76 -6.15 16.11
CA GLU A 81 -10.79 -5.27 17.28
C GLU A 81 -9.37 -4.86 17.73
N LEU A 82 -8.45 -5.83 17.81
CA LEU A 82 -7.07 -5.54 18.18
C LEU A 82 -6.39 -4.59 17.19
N ILE A 83 -6.60 -4.77 15.89
CA ILE A 83 -6.03 -3.88 14.87
C ILE A 83 -6.61 -2.47 14.99
N LEU A 84 -7.91 -2.33 15.29
CA LEU A 84 -8.55 -1.02 15.44
C LEU A 84 -8.14 -0.29 16.73
N ASP A 85 -8.02 -1.01 17.84
CA ASP A 85 -7.86 -0.38 19.16
C ASP A 85 -6.42 -0.27 19.66
N CYS A 86 -5.54 -1.19 19.23
CA CYS A 86 -4.18 -1.20 19.79
C CYS A 86 -3.29 -0.09 19.23
N PRO A 87 -2.32 0.43 20.02
CA PRO A 87 -1.34 1.42 19.53
C PRO A 87 -0.54 0.92 18.33
N LYS A 88 -0.41 1.77 17.30
CA LYS A 88 0.36 1.51 16.07
C LYS A 88 1.76 2.11 16.15
N PRO A 89 2.78 1.52 15.50
CA PRO A 89 2.73 0.32 14.64
C PRO A 89 2.58 -1.00 15.42
N ILE A 90 1.85 -1.93 14.83
CA ILE A 90 1.61 -3.28 15.36
C ILE A 90 2.52 -4.28 14.63
N VAL A 91 3.10 -5.22 15.37
CA VAL A 91 3.73 -6.42 14.82
C VAL A 91 3.00 -7.66 15.35
N ALA A 92 2.58 -8.54 14.46
CA ALA A 92 1.97 -9.82 14.82
C ALA A 92 2.87 -10.98 14.37
N TYR A 93 2.95 -12.04 15.18
CA TYR A 93 3.82 -13.17 14.88
C TYR A 93 3.15 -14.52 15.14
N CYS A 94 3.69 -15.53 14.49
CA CYS A 94 3.48 -16.93 14.88
C CYS A 94 4.77 -17.71 14.59
N ARG A 95 4.70 -19.00 14.26
CA ARG A 95 5.88 -19.78 13.86
C ARG A 95 6.57 -19.23 12.60
N SER A 96 5.81 -19.06 11.52
CA SER A 96 6.31 -18.63 10.20
C SER A 96 5.82 -17.25 9.75
N GLY A 97 4.91 -16.64 10.50
CA GLY A 97 4.21 -15.40 10.14
C GLY A 97 3.02 -15.60 9.19
N THR A 98 2.63 -16.84 8.86
CA THR A 98 1.52 -17.11 7.94
C THR A 98 0.16 -16.75 8.55
N ARG A 99 -0.09 -17.13 9.81
CA ARG A 99 -1.36 -16.85 10.52
C ARG A 99 -1.69 -15.35 10.56
N PRO A 100 -0.80 -14.46 11.04
CA PRO A 100 -1.09 -13.03 11.03
C PRO A 100 -1.22 -12.45 9.60
N ALA A 101 -0.53 -13.01 8.60
CA ALA A 101 -0.70 -12.59 7.21
C ALA A 101 -2.10 -12.90 6.66
N THR A 102 -2.63 -14.08 6.99
CA THR A 102 -4.00 -14.49 6.63
C THR A 102 -5.03 -13.59 7.31
N LEU A 103 -4.94 -13.42 8.63
CA LEU A 103 -5.84 -12.55 9.40
C LEU A 103 -5.82 -11.11 8.88
N TRP A 104 -4.62 -10.58 8.57
CA TRP A 104 -4.49 -9.25 7.98
C TRP A 104 -5.16 -9.15 6.61
N THR A 105 -5.01 -10.16 5.75
CA THR A 105 -5.63 -10.16 4.43
C THR A 105 -7.16 -10.11 4.56
N MET A 106 -7.73 -10.86 5.50
CA MET A 106 -9.17 -10.86 5.77
C MET A 106 -9.64 -9.52 6.35
N PHE A 107 -8.88 -8.96 7.31
CA PHE A 107 -9.12 -7.63 7.86
C PHE A 107 -9.13 -6.56 6.76
N ASP A 108 -8.10 -6.52 5.92
CA ASP A 108 -7.92 -5.53 4.86
C ASP A 108 -9.03 -5.61 3.81
N VAL A 109 -9.42 -6.82 3.40
CA VAL A 109 -10.56 -7.05 2.51
C VAL A 109 -11.86 -6.51 3.12
N LYS A 110 -12.10 -6.79 4.40
CA LYS A 110 -13.31 -6.36 5.12
C LYS A 110 -13.37 -4.85 5.35
N HIS A 111 -12.24 -4.21 5.68
CA HIS A 111 -12.22 -2.84 6.21
C HIS A 111 -11.80 -1.79 5.18
N ASN A 112 -10.82 -2.10 4.33
CA ASN A 112 -10.29 -1.14 3.36
C ASN A 112 -10.87 -1.35 1.95
N GLY A 113 -11.63 -2.43 1.78
CA GLY A 113 -12.09 -2.92 0.48
C GLY A 113 -10.90 -3.46 -0.29
N SER A 114 -11.00 -4.68 -0.79
CA SER A 114 -9.92 -5.35 -1.53
C SER A 114 -9.14 -4.40 -2.45
N HIS A 115 -7.84 -4.64 -2.61
CA HIS A 115 -6.98 -4.01 -3.63
C HIS A 115 -7.66 -3.81 -5.01
N ARG A 116 -8.71 -4.59 -5.33
CA ARG A 116 -9.67 -4.33 -6.41
C ARG A 116 -10.10 -2.86 -6.53
N LYS A 117 -10.55 -2.16 -5.48
CA LYS A 117 -10.95 -0.74 -5.62
C LYS A 117 -9.76 0.19 -5.92
N GLY A 118 -8.55 -0.18 -5.49
CA GLY A 118 -7.32 0.54 -5.82
C GLY A 118 -6.87 0.29 -7.26
N LEU A 119 -6.95 -0.96 -7.71
CA LEU A 119 -6.70 -1.36 -9.09
C LEU A 119 -7.74 -0.77 -10.04
N GLU A 120 -9.02 -0.86 -9.72
CA GLU A 120 -10.13 -0.22 -10.44
C GLU A 120 -9.87 1.27 -10.55
N ARG A 121 -9.54 1.97 -9.46
CA ARG A 121 -9.19 3.40 -9.52
C ARG A 121 -7.99 3.71 -10.41
N ARG A 122 -6.98 2.83 -10.44
CA ARG A 122 -5.80 2.96 -11.33
C ARG A 122 -6.14 2.69 -12.79
N VAL A 123 -6.95 1.67 -13.07
CA VAL A 123 -7.47 1.33 -14.40
C VAL A 123 -8.33 2.47 -14.93
N ASP A 124 -9.24 2.98 -14.10
CA ASP A 124 -10.06 4.16 -14.37
C ASP A 124 -9.22 5.41 -14.67
N ALA A 125 -8.19 5.68 -13.86
CA ALA A 125 -7.29 6.81 -14.08
C ALA A 125 -6.49 6.64 -15.38
N MET A 126 -6.06 5.42 -15.72
CA MET A 126 -5.41 5.10 -16.98
C MET A 126 -6.35 5.29 -18.17
N GLN A 127 -7.61 4.84 -18.07
CA GLN A 127 -8.63 5.01 -19.12
C GLN A 127 -8.99 6.49 -19.33
N ARG A 128 -9.18 7.26 -18.25
CA ARG A 128 -9.42 8.71 -18.33
C ARG A 128 -8.20 9.45 -18.91
N GLY A 129 -6.99 9.02 -18.56
CA GLY A 129 -5.75 9.54 -19.16
C GLY A 129 -5.68 9.26 -20.66
N ALA A 130 -5.99 8.02 -21.09
CA ALA A 130 -5.97 7.63 -22.50
C ALA A 130 -7.01 8.40 -23.35
N LEU A 131 -8.21 8.64 -22.81
CA LEU A 131 -9.25 9.46 -23.45
C LEU A 131 -8.81 10.92 -23.66
N SER A 132 -8.03 11.48 -22.72
CA SER A 132 -7.51 12.86 -22.85
C SER A 132 -6.43 13.00 -23.94
N VAL A 133 -5.61 11.97 -24.14
CA VAL A 133 -4.59 11.93 -25.20
C VAL A 133 -5.25 11.81 -26.58
N GLN A 134 -6.31 11.00 -26.70
CA GLN A 134 -7.08 10.88 -27.94
C GLN A 134 -7.83 12.17 -28.32
N HIS A 135 -8.34 12.92 -27.34
CA HIS A 135 -9.01 14.21 -27.59
C HIS A 135 -8.03 15.32 -28.02
N ASN A 136 -6.80 15.32 -27.49
CA ASN A 136 -5.77 16.28 -27.89
C ASN A 136 -5.19 15.97 -29.28
N ALA A 137 -5.07 14.69 -29.65
CA ALA A 137 -4.60 14.28 -30.97
C ALA A 137 -5.58 14.67 -32.10
N SER A 138 -6.90 14.56 -31.87
CA SER A 138 -7.93 14.95 -32.83
C SER A 138 -8.07 16.47 -33.00
N MET A 139 -7.91 17.24 -31.91
CA MET A 139 -7.83 18.71 -31.96
C MET A 139 -6.60 19.22 -32.73
N ALA A 140 -5.42 18.61 -32.52
CA ALA A 140 -4.20 18.97 -33.25
C ALA A 140 -4.29 18.64 -34.76
N TYR A 141 -4.96 17.53 -35.11
CA TYR A 141 -5.19 17.16 -36.51
C TYR A 141 -6.15 18.12 -37.21
N ALA A 142 -7.23 18.56 -36.54
CA ALA A 142 -8.20 19.52 -37.09
C ALA A 142 -7.61 20.93 -37.30
N ALA A 143 -6.65 21.35 -36.47
CA ALA A 143 -5.98 22.66 -36.60
C ALA A 143 -5.02 22.73 -37.81
N SER A 144 -4.64 21.60 -38.40
CA SER A 144 -3.64 21.52 -39.48
C SER A 144 -4.25 21.70 -40.90
N PHE A 145 -5.58 21.80 -41.02
CA PHE A 145 -6.30 21.97 -42.28
C PHE A 145 -7.02 23.33 -42.36
N ASN A 146 -6.26 24.42 -42.39
CA ASN A 146 -6.81 25.74 -42.73
C ASN A 146 -6.18 26.21 -44.05
N PRO A 147 -6.89 26.16 -45.19
CA PRO A 147 -6.31 26.62 -46.46
C PRO A 147 -6.12 28.14 -46.43
N PRO A 148 -5.00 28.68 -46.94
CA PRO A 148 -4.76 30.12 -46.93
C PRO A 148 -5.77 30.84 -47.83
N LYS A 149 -6.38 31.91 -47.30
CA LYS A 149 -7.24 32.83 -48.06
C LYS A 149 -6.38 33.54 -49.12
N SER A 150 -6.74 33.42 -50.39
CA SER A 150 -6.03 34.07 -51.49
C SER A 150 -6.17 35.59 -51.41
N THR A 151 -5.06 36.31 -51.21
CA THR A 151 -4.99 37.77 -51.40
C THR A 151 -4.41 38.08 -52.77
N ALA A 152 -5.24 38.61 -53.66
CA ALA A 152 -4.83 39.14 -54.96
C ALA A 152 -4.09 40.47 -54.76
N THR A 153 -2.84 40.56 -55.19
CA THR A 153 -2.07 41.82 -55.18
C THR A 153 -1.74 42.23 -56.62
N ARG A 154 -2.25 43.40 -57.03
CA ARG A 154 -1.92 44.09 -58.28
C ARG A 154 -0.46 44.56 -58.23
N TYR A 155 0.31 44.28 -59.27
CA TYR A 155 1.61 44.91 -59.50
C TYR A 155 1.44 46.08 -60.48
N SER A 156 1.76 47.29 -60.02
CA SER A 156 1.84 48.51 -60.83
C SER A 156 3.30 48.82 -61.09
N SER A 157 3.74 48.72 -62.34
CA SER A 157 5.09 49.07 -62.78
C SER A 157 5.10 50.47 -63.41
N ASN A 158 5.71 51.44 -62.73
CA ASN A 158 6.23 52.70 -63.27
C ASN A 158 7.32 53.14 -62.27
N GLY A 159 8.58 53.41 -62.59
CA GLY A 159 9.26 53.68 -63.84
C GLY A 159 10.43 54.61 -63.46
N LEU A 160 11.64 54.36 -63.93
CA LEU A 160 12.84 55.22 -63.82
C LEU A 160 13.91 54.61 -64.75
N HIS A 161 14.74 55.29 -65.53
CA HIS A 161 14.88 56.68 -65.96
C HIS A 161 16.18 56.73 -66.81
N ARG A 162 16.25 57.61 -67.83
CA ARG A 162 17.47 58.23 -68.45
C ARG A 162 18.33 57.32 -69.37
N LYS A 163 19.07 57.80 -70.37
CA LYS A 163 19.25 59.09 -71.09
C LYS A 163 20.07 58.77 -72.37
N SER A 164 19.87 59.63 -73.36
CA SER A 164 20.64 59.97 -74.57
C SER A 164 22.13 59.57 -74.66
N ALA A 165 22.53 59.09 -75.85
CA ALA A 165 23.61 59.61 -76.70
C ALA A 165 23.31 59.25 -78.16
#